data_AF-A0A938PV53-F1
#
_entry.id   AF-A0A938PV53-F1
#
_cell.length_a   1.000
_cell.length_b   1.000
_cell.length_c   1.000
_cell.angle_alpha   90.00
_cell.angle_beta   90.00
_cell.angle_gamma   90.00
#
_symmetry.space_group_name_H-M   'P 1'
#
loop_
_entity.id
_entity.type
_entity.pdbx_description
1 polymer ?
#
loop_
_entity_poly.entity_id
_entity_poly.type
_entity_poly.pdbx_seq_one_letter_code
_entity_poly.pdbx_strand_id
1 'polypeptide(L)' 'MSGYGQRQSGNREAYSLLFLGPPQPVLPQRIYSLGHAGMGELKIFLVPIGYQQDGIGYEAVFT' A
#
# COMPACT_ATOMS: atom_id res chain seq x y z
N MET A 1 0.00 11.45 29.62
CA MET A 1 -0.42 10.09 29.25
C MET A 1 0.39 9.66 28.04
N SER A 2 1.57 9.07 28.26
CA SER A 2 2.46 8.61 27.19
C SER A 2 2.35 7.09 27.08
N GLY A 3 1.72 6.61 26.01
CA GLY A 3 1.78 5.20 25.61
C GLY A 3 2.87 5.04 24.55
N TYR A 4 4.11 4.80 24.96
CA TYR A 4 5.11 4.26 24.05
C TYR A 4 4.77 2.79 23.84
N GLY A 5 4.19 2.47 22.68
CA GLY A 5 4.03 1.10 22.23
C GLY A 5 5.39 0.41 22.24
N GLN A 6 5.52 -0.61 23.07
CA GLN A 6 6.68 -1.49 23.09
C GLN A 6 6.87 -2.04 21.68
N ARG A 7 7.98 -1.69 21.02
CA ARG A 7 8.39 -2.34 19.77
C ARG A 7 8.74 -3.78 20.12
N GLN A 8 7.82 -4.71 19.91
CA GLN A 8 8.17 -6.12 19.87
C GLN A 8 9.22 -6.28 18.77
N SER A 9 10.46 -6.58 19.14
CA SER A 9 11.52 -6.98 18.22
C SER A 9 11.25 -8.42 17.76
N GLY A 10 10.11 -8.65 17.12
CA GLY A 10 9.93 -9.80 16.25
C GLY A 10 10.67 -9.52 14.95
N ASN A 11 11.33 -10.53 14.39
CA ASN A 11 11.92 -10.44 13.06
C ASN A 11 10.78 -10.30 12.04
N ARG A 12 10.29 -9.08 11.82
CA ARG A 12 9.24 -8.80 10.85
C ARG A 12 9.86 -8.91 9.47
N GLU A 13 9.42 -9.91 8.71
CA GLU A 13 9.81 -10.00 7.31
C GLU A 13 9.14 -8.88 6.53
N ALA A 14 9.94 -8.17 5.73
CA ALA A 14 9.43 -7.18 4.82
C ALA A 14 8.65 -7.86 3.70
N TYR A 15 7.54 -7.26 3.31
CA TYR A 15 6.73 -7.70 2.18
C TYR A 15 6.16 -6.51 1.42
N SER A 16 5.77 -6.74 0.17
CA SER A 16 5.03 -5.76 -0.60
C SER A 16 3.71 -6.32 -1.12
N LEU A 17 2.76 -5.41 -1.35
CA LEU A 17 1.50 -5.69 -2.03
C LEU A 17 1.57 -5.05 -3.41
N LEU A 18 1.26 -5.84 -4.43
CA LEU A 18 1.16 -5.38 -5.81
C LEU A 18 -0.32 -5.24 -6.17
N PHE A 19 -0.68 -4.09 -6.71
CA PHE A 19 -2.02 -3.78 -7.18
C PHE A 19 -1.97 -3.49 -8.68
N LEU A 20 -3.02 -3.89 -9.38
CA LEU A 20 -3.29 -3.46 -10.75
C LEU A 20 -4.45 -2.47 -10.72
N GLY A 21 -4.18 -1.22 -11.07
CA GLY A 21 -5.21 -0.20 -11.24
C GLY A 21 -5.63 -0.06 -12.71
N PRO A 22 -6.63 0.80 -12.98
CA PRO A 22 -7.06 1.07 -14.34
C PRO A 22 -5.92 1.69 -15.19
N PRO A 23 -5.98 1.58 -16.52
CA PRO A 23 -4.97 2.16 -17.41
C PRO A 23 -4.77 3.68 -17.21
N GLN A 24 -5.84 4.41 -16.93
CA GLN A 24 -5.80 5.85 -16.64
C GLN A 24 -6.88 6.25 -15.60
N PRO A 25 -6.66 7.33 -14.82
CA PRO A 25 -5.43 8.11 -14.75
C PRO A 25 -4.31 7.37 -13.98
N VAL A 26 -3.06 7.72 -14.25
CA VAL A 26 -1.93 7.28 -13.42
C VAL A 26 -2.00 8.00 -12.08
N LEU A 27 -2.13 7.24 -11.00
CA LEU A 27 -2.10 7.79 -9.65
C LEU A 27 -0.65 8.14 -9.28
N PRO A 28 -0.34 9.41 -8.94
CA PRO A 28 1.00 9.78 -8.48
C PRO A 28 1.30 9.09 -7.14
N GLN A 29 2.59 8.97 -6.83
CA GLN A 29 3.05 8.40 -5.57
C GLN A 29 2.57 9.21 -4.36
N ARG A 30 1.71 8.64 -3.52
CA ARG A 30 1.20 9.24 -2.26
C ARG A 30 0.37 8.24 -1.46
N ILE A 31 -0.15 8.68 -0.32
CA ILE A 31 -1.13 7.93 0.49
C ILE A 31 -2.52 8.05 -0.14
N TYR A 32 -3.19 6.91 -0.35
CA TYR A 32 -4.57 6.81 -0.82
C TYR A 32 -5.44 6.08 0.21
N SER A 33 -6.70 6.48 0.32
CA SER A 33 -7.71 5.67 1.02
C SER A 33 -8.22 4.58 0.08
N LEU A 34 -7.96 3.31 0.41
CA LEU A 34 -8.44 2.14 -0.30
C LEU A 34 -9.58 1.49 0.49
N GLY A 35 -10.70 1.26 -0.17
CA GLY A 35 -11.82 0.51 0.41
C GLY A 35 -11.62 -0.99 0.24
N HIS A 36 -11.72 -1.75 1.33
CA HIS A 36 -11.71 -3.21 1.32
C HIS A 36 -12.93 -3.76 2.06
N ALA A 37 -13.66 -4.70 1.46
CA ALA A 37 -14.95 -5.18 1.97
C ALA A 37 -14.90 -5.70 3.41
N GLY A 38 -13.83 -6.41 3.78
CA GLY A 38 -13.68 -6.95 5.14
C GLY A 38 -12.90 -6.06 6.12
N MET A 39 -12.22 -5.01 5.64
CA MET A 39 -11.31 -4.19 6.46
C MET A 39 -11.72 -2.71 6.54
N GLY A 40 -12.71 -2.28 5.77
CA GLY A 40 -13.08 -0.88 5.66
C GLY A 40 -12.07 -0.07 4.87
N GLU A 41 -11.89 1.21 5.25
CA GLU A 41 -10.94 2.11 4.61
C GLU A 41 -9.53 1.95 5.18
N LEU A 42 -8.56 1.79 4.28
CA LEU A 42 -7.14 1.66 4.59
C LEU A 42 -6.38 2.82 3.95
N LYS A 43 -5.55 3.53 4.73
CA LYS A 43 -4.65 4.56 4.18
C LYS A 43 -3.32 3.93 3.82
N ILE A 44 -3.09 3.70 2.52
CA ILE A 44 -1.91 2.99 2.00
C ILE A 44 -1.09 3.93 1.11
N PHE A 45 0.22 3.95 1.32
CA PHE A 45 1.17 4.63 0.44
C PHE A 45 1.39 3.79 -0.82
N LEU A 46 0.98 4.30 -1.98
CA LEU A 46 1.14 3.63 -3.27
C LEU A 46 2.22 4.30 -4.09
N VAL A 47 3.06 3.49 -4.74
CA VAL A 47 4.06 3.92 -5.72
C VAL A 47 3.66 3.35 -7.09
N PRO A 48 3.49 4.16 -8.15
CA PRO A 48 3.30 3.63 -9.49
C PRO A 48 4.60 2.96 -9.98
N ILE A 49 4.50 1.71 -10.44
CA ILE A 49 5.63 0.91 -10.94
C ILE A 49 5.60 0.72 -12.47
N GLY A 50 4.72 1.44 -13.16
CA GLY A 50 4.64 1.48 -14.63
C GLY A 50 3.43 0.75 -15.21
N TYR A 51 3.36 0.74 -16.54
CA TYR A 51 2.30 0.05 -17.28
C TYR A 51 2.47 -1.47 -17.19
N GLN A 52 1.34 -2.15 -16.99
CA GLN A 52 1.16 -3.60 -17.10
C GLN A 52 0.27 -3.90 -18.30
N GLN A 53 0.12 -5.18 -18.67
CA GLN A 53 -0.70 -5.58 -19.83
C GLN A 53 -2.11 -4.98 -19.80
N ASP A 54 -2.74 -4.93 -18.61
CA ASP A 54 -4.14 -4.53 -18.45
C ASP A 54 -4.33 -3.25 -17.62
N GLY A 55 -3.28 -2.47 -17.33
CA GLY A 55 -3.42 -1.30 -16.47
C GLY A 55 -2.13 -0.69 -15.95
N ILE A 56 -2.20 0.00 -14.81
CA ILE A 56 -1.03 0.57 -14.13
C ILE A 56 -0.73 -0.27 -12.89
N GLY A 57 0.51 -0.71 -12.74
CA GLY A 57 0.97 -1.39 -11.54
C GLY A 57 1.24 -0.39 -10.41
N TYR A 58 0.88 -0.76 -9.19
CA TYR A 58 1.22 -0.03 -7.98
C TYR A 58 1.79 -0.97 -6.92
N GLU A 59 2.73 -0.46 -6.13
CA GLU A 59 3.34 -1.18 -5.02
C GLU A 59 3.12 -0.45 -3.70
N ALA A 60 2.88 -1.23 -2.64
CA ALA A 60 2.95 -0.79 -1.24
C ALA A 60 3.92 -1.69 -0.47
N VAL A 61 4.97 -1.11 0.14
CA VAL A 61 6.00 -1.85 0.89
C VAL A 61 5.77 -1.73 2.38
N PHE A 62 5.90 -2.85 3.11
CA PHE A 62 5.75 -2.95 4.56
C PHE A 62 7.00 -3.60 5.16
N THR A 63 7.59 -2.97 6.18
CA THR A 63 8.80 -3.42 6.90
C THR A 63 8.58 -3.48 8.40
#